data_AF-A0A7S1WPB6-F1
#
_entry.id   AF-A0A7S1WPB6-F1
#
_cell.length_a   1.000
_cell.length_b   1.000
_cell.length_c   1.000
_cell.angle_alpha   90.00
_cell.angle_beta   90.00
_cell.angle_gamma   90.00
#
_symmetry.space_group_name_H-M   'P 1'
#
loop_
_entity.id
_entity.type
_entity.pdbx_description
1 polymer ?
#
loop_
_entity_poly.entity_id
_entity_poly.type
_entity_poly.pdbx_seq_one_letter_code
_entity_poly.pdbx_strand_id
1 'polypeptide(L)'
;GRGGPEPEGSDGEEECAAAGPCWAAPQPEDAERRVVGWRSGAGLAVQDVGEILRKERRARHEYKGLKRAARRGQAREASDPLAGLPPTWQAFWSAVPHLDPQAAYRQFRREQQRRARPPRERAAEAEEEAAEELEGEVRRLEEEARWKRQALAERERACAEWDKKLARVRILDRDEGELSRRVVRRLESASYDYGIMEGKIRSSEIYFHFLHKDNIIAHEKKLASLRRSHAIMGKYVGGLKDEVRALLRAAAEAQPSSEPPPSSERRRSAESSEGQEAEAGGGAASSSP
;
A
#
# COMPACT_ATOMS: atom_id res chain seq x y z
N GLY A 1 -15.41 -3.54 31.37
CA GLY A 1 -16.74 -4.18 31.40
C GLY A 1 -16.51 -5.67 31.44
N ARG A 2 -16.93 -6.36 32.51
CA ARG A 2 -18.21 -7.10 32.58
C ARG A 2 -18.19 -8.29 31.59
N GLY A 3 -18.31 -9.54 31.97
CA GLY A 3 -18.60 -10.19 33.24
C GLY A 3 -18.69 -11.70 32.94
N GLY A 4 -18.29 -12.54 33.90
CA GLY A 4 -18.52 -13.98 33.81
C GLY A 4 -19.98 -14.35 34.07
N PRO A 5 -20.33 -15.62 33.91
CA PRO A 5 -21.37 -16.26 34.71
C PRO A 5 -20.80 -17.36 35.61
N GLU A 6 -21.38 -17.39 36.80
CA GLU A 6 -21.10 -18.26 37.93
C GLU A 6 -21.56 -19.71 37.71
N PRO A 7 -21.00 -20.68 38.45
CA PRO A 7 -21.55 -22.03 38.55
C PRO A 7 -22.66 -22.11 39.62
N GLU A 8 -23.81 -22.66 39.24
CA GLU A 8 -24.86 -23.09 40.14
C GLU A 8 -24.42 -24.33 40.94
N GLY A 9 -24.60 -24.24 42.26
CA GLY A 9 -24.47 -25.37 43.16
C GLY A 9 -25.65 -26.33 43.06
N SER A 10 -25.38 -27.59 43.36
CA SER A 10 -26.38 -28.57 43.76
C SER A 10 -25.73 -29.47 44.80
N ASP A 11 -26.03 -29.18 46.05
CA ASP A 11 -25.80 -30.07 47.18
C ASP A 11 -26.59 -31.37 47.00
N GLY A 12 -25.93 -32.49 47.27
CA GLY A 12 -26.50 -33.82 47.27
C GLY A 12 -25.76 -34.63 48.32
N GLU A 13 -26.37 -34.70 49.49
CA GLU A 13 -25.89 -35.34 50.72
C GLU A 13 -25.74 -36.86 50.59
N GLU A 14 -24.85 -37.38 51.44
CA GLU A 14 -24.87 -38.70 52.08
C GLU A 14 -24.78 -39.98 51.22
N GLU A 15 -23.62 -40.65 51.30
CA GLU A 15 -23.54 -41.94 52.00
C GLU A 15 -22.06 -42.30 52.30
N CYS A 16 -21.62 -42.07 53.53
CA CYS A 16 -20.32 -42.49 54.04
C CYS A 16 -20.32 -44.00 54.32
N ALA A 17 -20.17 -44.81 53.27
CA ALA A 17 -19.81 -46.22 53.42
C ALA A 17 -18.30 -46.34 53.68
N ALA A 18 -17.96 -46.61 54.93
CA ALA A 18 -16.60 -46.87 55.38
C ALA A 18 -15.98 -48.07 54.64
N ALA A 19 -15.02 -47.80 53.74
CA ALA A 19 -14.22 -48.82 53.07
C ALA A 19 -12.73 -48.52 53.24
N GLY A 20 -12.16 -49.02 54.35
CA GLY A 20 -10.76 -49.49 54.47
C GLY A 20 -9.60 -48.49 54.29
N PRO A 21 -8.53 -48.58 55.12
CA PRO A 21 -7.26 -47.93 54.82
C PRO A 21 -6.74 -48.35 53.44
N CYS A 22 -6.26 -47.39 52.64
CA CYS A 22 -5.78 -47.52 51.25
C CYS A 22 -4.54 -48.43 51.04
N TRP A 23 -4.22 -49.27 52.02
CA TRP A 23 -3.14 -50.27 51.99
C TRP A 23 -3.68 -51.69 52.20
N ALA A 24 -5.01 -51.87 52.11
CA ALA A 24 -5.68 -53.15 52.23
C ALA A 24 -5.03 -54.18 51.30
N ALA A 25 -4.68 -55.33 51.89
CA ALA A 25 -4.08 -56.45 51.18
C ALA A 25 -4.91 -56.78 49.91
N PRO A 26 -4.27 -56.95 48.75
CA PRO A 26 -4.97 -57.07 47.48
C PRO A 26 -5.94 -58.26 47.53
N GLN A 27 -7.23 -57.97 47.32
CA GLN A 27 -8.23 -59.03 47.15
C GLN A 27 -7.80 -59.91 45.97
N PRO A 28 -7.85 -61.25 46.11
CA PRO A 28 -7.37 -62.19 45.09
C PRO A 28 -8.20 -62.17 43.79
N GLU A 29 -9.33 -61.48 43.75
CA GLU A 29 -10.25 -61.47 42.61
C GLU A 29 -9.82 -60.50 41.48
N ASP A 30 -8.80 -59.65 41.69
CA ASP A 30 -8.36 -58.63 40.71
C ASP A 30 -7.03 -58.94 39.99
N ALA A 31 -6.62 -60.22 39.91
CA ALA A 31 -5.37 -60.57 39.22
C ALA A 31 -5.42 -60.26 37.71
N GLU A 32 -6.59 -60.42 37.07
CA GLU A 32 -6.75 -60.22 35.63
C GLU A 32 -6.85 -58.74 35.23
N ARG A 33 -7.36 -57.90 36.12
CA ARG A 33 -7.49 -56.45 35.92
C ARG A 33 -6.27 -55.67 36.36
N ARG A 34 -5.27 -56.33 36.93
CA ARG A 34 -4.03 -55.69 37.36
C ARG A 34 -3.29 -55.12 36.15
N VAL A 35 -3.01 -53.82 36.21
CA VAL A 35 -2.21 -53.13 35.22
C VAL A 35 -0.77 -53.66 35.28
N VAL A 36 -0.32 -54.30 34.21
CA VAL A 36 1.03 -54.88 34.07
C VAL A 36 1.99 -53.99 33.29
N GLY A 37 1.49 -52.94 32.64
CA GLY A 37 2.30 -51.97 31.91
C GLY A 37 1.49 -50.76 31.45
N TRP A 38 2.15 -49.81 30.80
CA TRP A 38 1.52 -48.61 30.26
C TRP A 38 1.89 -48.44 28.79
N ARG A 39 0.93 -48.06 27.94
CA ARG A 39 1.18 -47.72 26.54
C ARG A 39 0.29 -46.56 26.14
N SER A 40 0.91 -45.50 25.60
CA SER A 40 0.21 -44.27 25.18
C SER A 40 -0.67 -43.65 26.26
N GLY A 41 -0.26 -43.75 27.53
CA GLY A 41 -1.00 -43.21 28.68
C GLY A 41 -2.13 -44.11 29.21
N ALA A 42 -2.43 -45.24 28.57
CA ALA A 42 -3.39 -46.22 29.08
C ALA A 42 -2.68 -47.37 29.81
N GLY A 43 -3.24 -47.80 30.95
CA GLY A 43 -2.82 -49.00 31.66
C GLY A 43 -3.20 -50.26 30.88
N LEU A 44 -2.27 -51.19 30.72
CA LEU A 44 -2.47 -52.45 30.03
C LEU A 44 -2.69 -53.57 31.04
N ALA A 45 -3.80 -54.29 30.92
CA ALA A 45 -4.02 -55.55 31.63
C ALA A 45 -3.28 -56.71 30.93
N VAL A 46 -3.22 -57.86 31.59
CA VAL A 46 -2.55 -59.07 31.04
C VAL A 46 -3.18 -59.49 29.71
N GLN A 47 -4.49 -59.37 29.59
CA GLN A 47 -5.22 -59.69 28.36
C GLN A 47 -4.82 -58.75 27.21
N ASP A 48 -4.70 -57.45 27.47
CA ASP A 48 -4.29 -56.43 26.49
C ASP A 48 -2.88 -56.68 25.96
N VAL A 49 -1.95 -57.05 26.85
CA VAL A 49 -0.58 -57.43 26.43
C VAL A 49 -0.62 -58.64 25.51
N GLY A 50 -1.45 -59.63 25.81
CA GLY A 50 -1.68 -60.79 24.95
C GLY A 50 -2.22 -60.41 23.57
N GLU A 51 -3.19 -59.49 23.51
CA GLU A 51 -3.75 -58.99 22.25
C GLU A 51 -2.75 -58.15 21.44
N ILE A 52 -2.01 -57.25 22.08
CA ILE A 52 -0.99 -56.43 21.42
C ILE A 52 0.09 -57.31 20.83
N LEU A 53 0.55 -58.32 21.59
CA LEU A 53 1.47 -59.31 21.07
C LEU A 53 0.84 -60.08 19.90
N ARG A 54 -0.46 -60.34 19.86
CA ARG A 54 -1.09 -60.97 18.67
C ARG A 54 -1.20 -60.03 17.47
N LYS A 55 -1.58 -58.77 17.66
CA LYS A 55 -1.85 -57.82 16.57
C LYS A 55 -0.58 -57.22 15.96
N GLU A 56 0.46 -56.97 16.77
CA GLU A 56 1.64 -56.21 16.32
C GLU A 56 2.92 -57.06 16.24
N ARG A 57 3.44 -57.23 15.02
CA ARG A 57 4.70 -57.96 14.79
C ARG A 57 5.90 -57.32 15.49
N ARG A 58 5.98 -55.98 15.53
CA ARG A 58 7.09 -55.24 16.18
C ARG A 58 7.13 -55.51 17.69
N ALA A 59 5.99 -55.40 18.38
CA ALA A 59 5.87 -55.69 19.81
C ALA A 59 6.27 -57.14 20.17
N ARG A 60 5.96 -58.13 19.32
CA ARG A 60 6.43 -59.52 19.51
C ARG A 60 7.95 -59.63 19.50
N HIS A 61 8.62 -58.93 18.58
CA HIS A 61 10.07 -58.97 18.47
C HIS A 61 10.74 -58.33 19.69
N GLU A 62 10.23 -57.20 20.15
CA GLU A 62 10.71 -56.50 21.35
C GLU A 62 10.52 -57.35 22.62
N TYR A 63 9.33 -57.92 22.82
CA TYR A 63 9.04 -58.79 23.95
C TYR A 63 9.92 -60.05 23.97
N LYS A 64 10.14 -60.69 22.81
CA LYS A 64 11.09 -61.81 22.69
C LYS A 64 12.53 -61.38 23.01
N GLY A 65 12.92 -60.17 22.62
CA GLY A 65 14.22 -59.57 22.94
C GLY A 65 14.39 -59.40 24.46
N LEU A 66 13.43 -58.76 25.12
CA LEU A 66 13.42 -58.56 26.57
C LEU A 66 13.41 -59.89 27.34
N LYS A 67 12.58 -60.85 26.93
CA LYS A 67 12.54 -62.19 27.54
C LYS A 67 13.88 -62.94 27.41
N ARG A 68 14.58 -62.78 26.28
CA ARG A 68 15.94 -63.33 26.10
C ARG A 68 16.97 -62.61 26.96
N ALA A 69 16.88 -61.29 27.11
CA ALA A 69 17.76 -60.52 27.97
C ALA A 69 17.59 -60.90 29.45
N ALA A 70 16.35 -61.03 29.93
CA ALA A 70 16.04 -61.46 31.29
C ALA A 70 16.59 -62.87 31.59
N ARG A 71 16.43 -63.82 30.66
CA ARG A 71 16.99 -65.17 30.81
C ARG A 71 18.52 -65.20 30.80
N ARG A 72 19.19 -64.27 30.10
CA ARG A 72 20.65 -64.13 30.14
C ARG A 72 21.15 -63.57 31.46
N GLY A 73 20.35 -62.74 32.14
CA GLY A 73 20.66 -62.24 33.49
C GLY A 73 20.72 -63.36 34.53
N GLN A 74 19.74 -64.29 34.51
CA GLN A 74 19.66 -65.38 35.49
C GLN A 74 20.68 -66.51 35.29
N ALA A 75 21.27 -66.67 34.10
CA ALA A 75 22.23 -67.75 33.82
C ALA A 75 23.69 -67.42 34.22
N ARG A 76 23.96 -66.21 34.72
CA ARG A 76 25.33 -65.71 34.98
C ARG A 76 25.81 -65.84 36.42
N GLU A 77 24.97 -66.25 37.37
CA GLU A 77 25.33 -66.28 38.80
C GLU A 77 26.12 -67.53 39.26
N ALA A 78 26.42 -68.51 38.39
CA ALA A 78 26.99 -69.79 38.86
C ALA A 78 28.20 -70.35 38.07
N SER A 79 28.82 -69.62 37.15
CA SER A 79 29.97 -70.14 36.39
C SER A 79 31.16 -69.19 36.39
N ASP A 80 32.31 -69.70 36.82
CA ASP A 80 33.61 -69.03 36.75
C ASP A 80 33.86 -68.46 35.33
N PRO A 81 33.97 -67.13 35.18
CA PRO A 81 34.07 -66.47 33.87
C PRO A 81 35.35 -66.81 33.10
N LEU A 82 36.33 -67.45 33.74
CA LEU A 82 37.64 -67.76 33.14
C LEU A 82 37.78 -69.21 32.66
N ALA A 83 36.81 -70.08 32.95
CA ALA A 83 36.86 -71.47 32.54
C ALA A 83 36.81 -71.62 31.00
N GLY A 84 37.85 -72.26 30.42
CA GLY A 84 37.92 -72.64 29.00
C GLY A 84 38.56 -71.63 28.03
N LEU A 85 39.14 -70.53 28.52
CA LEU A 85 39.91 -69.57 27.71
C LEU A 85 41.40 -69.95 27.61
N PRO A 86 42.10 -69.67 26.50
CA PRO A 86 43.54 -69.85 26.41
C PRO A 86 44.29 -68.99 27.46
N PRO A 87 45.43 -69.47 28.03
CA PRO A 87 46.16 -68.76 29.09
C PRO A 87 46.56 -67.32 28.72
N THR A 88 46.91 -67.08 27.45
CA THR A 88 47.26 -65.74 26.94
C THR A 88 46.08 -64.77 26.94
N TRP A 89 44.85 -65.28 26.81
CA TRP A 89 43.63 -64.48 26.91
C TRP A 89 43.18 -64.31 28.36
N GLN A 90 43.36 -65.32 29.21
CA GLN A 90 43.05 -65.21 30.65
C GLN A 90 43.84 -64.06 31.31
N ALA A 91 45.14 -63.92 31.00
CA ALA A 91 46.01 -62.89 31.57
C ALA A 91 45.68 -61.46 31.10
N PHE A 92 45.14 -61.30 29.88
CA PHE A 92 44.74 -59.98 29.37
C PHE A 92 43.44 -59.50 30.04
N TRP A 93 42.54 -60.42 30.37
CA TRP A 93 41.21 -60.10 30.86
C TRP A 93 41.12 -59.92 32.38
N SER A 94 42.10 -60.40 33.16
CA SER A 94 42.23 -60.02 34.57
C SER A 94 42.46 -58.52 34.78
N ALA A 95 42.86 -57.78 33.73
CA ALA A 95 43.08 -56.33 33.78
C ALA A 95 41.85 -55.48 33.40
N VAL A 96 40.77 -56.08 32.88
CA VAL A 96 39.59 -55.34 32.38
C VAL A 96 38.29 -55.98 32.93
N PRO A 97 37.86 -55.60 34.14
CA PRO A 97 36.84 -56.34 34.91
C PRO A 97 35.40 -56.23 34.39
N HIS A 98 35.12 -55.48 33.32
CA HIS A 98 33.76 -55.14 32.87
C HIS A 98 33.38 -55.71 31.49
N LEU A 99 34.23 -56.52 30.87
CA LEU A 99 33.99 -57.13 29.56
C LEU A 99 33.96 -58.66 29.65
N ASP A 100 33.07 -59.29 28.88
CA ASP A 100 32.90 -60.75 28.85
C ASP A 100 33.98 -61.41 27.96
N PRO A 101 34.98 -62.09 28.55
CA PRO A 101 36.16 -62.56 27.83
C PRO A 101 35.83 -63.69 26.85
N GLN A 102 34.81 -64.51 27.16
CA GLN A 102 34.36 -65.58 26.27
C GLN A 102 33.64 -65.01 25.03
N ALA A 103 32.89 -63.93 25.18
CA ALA A 103 32.23 -63.26 24.06
C ALA A 103 33.26 -62.64 23.10
N ALA A 104 34.27 -61.95 23.66
CA ALA A 104 35.34 -61.33 22.88
C ALA A 104 36.16 -62.38 22.09
N TYR A 105 36.51 -63.51 22.72
CA TYR A 105 37.28 -64.57 22.06
C TYR A 105 36.51 -65.25 20.92
N ARG A 106 35.20 -65.48 21.08
CA ARG A 106 34.34 -66.00 20.01
C ARG A 106 34.25 -65.04 18.83
N GLN A 107 34.22 -63.73 19.08
CA GLN A 107 34.20 -62.70 18.04
C GLN A 107 35.54 -62.66 17.29
N PHE A 108 36.66 -62.65 18.01
CA PHE A 108 38.00 -62.73 17.43
C PHE A 108 38.20 -63.97 16.56
N ARG A 109 37.75 -65.15 17.02
CA ARG A 109 37.85 -66.40 16.24
C ARG A 109 37.02 -66.36 14.96
N ARG A 110 35.82 -65.76 15.01
CA ARG A 110 34.99 -65.53 13.82
C ARG A 110 35.63 -64.54 12.85
N GLU A 111 36.28 -63.51 13.38
CA GLU A 111 36.97 -62.49 12.57
C GLU A 111 38.21 -63.04 11.88
N GLN A 112 39.00 -63.87 12.58
CA GLN A 112 40.11 -64.64 12.01
C GLN A 112 39.63 -65.58 10.89
N GLN A 113 38.52 -66.31 11.11
CA GLN A 113 37.93 -67.17 10.08
C GLN A 113 37.38 -66.38 8.88
N ARG A 114 36.85 -65.17 9.08
CA ARG A 114 36.44 -64.28 7.98
C ARG A 114 37.64 -63.73 7.21
N ARG A 115 38.72 -63.37 7.90
CA ARG A 115 39.97 -62.87 7.27
C ARG A 115 40.74 -63.96 6.52
N ALA A 116 40.68 -65.21 6.97
CA ALA A 116 41.35 -66.35 6.33
C ALA A 116 40.62 -66.89 5.09
N ARG A 117 39.44 -66.36 4.73
CA ARG A 117 38.69 -66.75 3.53
C ARG A 117 38.96 -65.73 2.40
N PRO A 118 39.86 -65.99 1.43
CA PRO A 118 40.10 -65.05 0.35
C PRO A 118 38.87 -64.98 -0.58
N PRO A 119 38.25 -63.80 -0.79
CA PRO A 119 37.15 -63.63 -1.71
C PRO A 119 37.74 -63.32 -3.09
N ARG A 120 38.16 -64.34 -3.85
CA ARG A 120 38.97 -64.10 -5.06
C ARG A 120 38.22 -64.08 -6.40
N GLU A 121 36.92 -64.30 -6.44
CA GLU A 121 36.18 -64.30 -7.73
C GLU A 121 34.87 -63.49 -7.70
N ARG A 122 34.32 -63.18 -6.51
CA ARG A 122 33.15 -62.28 -6.36
C ARG A 122 33.50 -60.80 -6.19
N ALA A 123 34.79 -60.48 -6.11
CA ALA A 123 35.26 -59.11 -5.97
C ALA A 123 35.43 -58.41 -7.32
N ALA A 124 35.83 -59.14 -8.37
CA ALA A 124 36.03 -58.56 -9.70
C ALA A 124 34.70 -58.22 -10.41
N GLU A 125 33.71 -59.12 -10.37
CA GLU A 125 32.37 -58.84 -10.94
C GLU A 125 31.65 -57.71 -10.19
N ALA A 126 31.81 -57.64 -8.85
CA ALA A 126 31.26 -56.55 -8.06
C ALA A 126 31.97 -55.20 -8.27
N GLU A 127 33.23 -55.22 -8.70
CA GLU A 127 33.98 -54.02 -9.07
C GLU A 127 33.58 -53.49 -10.46
N GLU A 128 33.29 -54.38 -11.41
CA GLU A 128 32.79 -53.99 -12.75
C GLU A 128 31.36 -53.43 -12.68
N GLU A 129 30.44 -54.08 -11.95
CA GLU A 129 29.08 -53.54 -11.75
C GLU A 129 29.12 -52.17 -11.04
N ALA A 130 29.98 -52.02 -10.03
CA ALA A 130 30.16 -50.74 -9.35
C ALA A 130 30.78 -49.67 -10.28
N ALA A 131 31.66 -50.05 -11.21
CA ALA A 131 32.23 -49.12 -12.19
C ALA A 131 31.18 -48.63 -13.19
N GLU A 132 30.29 -49.52 -13.68
CA GLU A 132 29.21 -49.15 -14.59
C GLU A 132 28.17 -48.24 -13.91
N GLU A 133 27.82 -48.50 -12.64
CA GLU A 133 26.94 -47.63 -11.86
C GLU A 133 27.55 -46.23 -11.68
N LEU A 134 28.85 -46.15 -11.36
CA LEU A 134 29.57 -44.89 -11.22
C LEU A 134 29.65 -44.13 -12.56
N GLU A 135 29.90 -44.82 -13.68
CA GLU A 135 29.88 -44.19 -15.00
C GLU A 135 28.50 -43.63 -15.36
N GLY A 136 27.44 -44.38 -15.05
CA GLY A 136 26.05 -43.92 -15.23
C GLY A 136 25.74 -42.68 -14.40
N GLU A 137 26.20 -42.65 -13.15
CA GLU A 137 26.01 -41.51 -12.26
C GLU A 137 26.84 -40.29 -12.71
N VAL A 138 28.07 -40.50 -13.19
CA VAL A 138 28.90 -39.43 -13.79
C VAL A 138 28.20 -38.84 -15.01
N ARG A 139 27.68 -39.66 -15.93
CA ARG A 139 26.95 -39.17 -17.11
C ARG A 139 25.72 -38.35 -16.73
N ARG A 140 24.95 -38.82 -15.74
CA ARG A 140 23.79 -38.09 -15.23
C ARG A 140 24.21 -36.74 -14.63
N LEU A 141 25.26 -36.70 -13.82
CA LEU A 141 25.76 -35.46 -13.22
C LEU A 141 26.30 -34.50 -14.28
N GLU A 142 26.94 -35.01 -15.33
CA GLU A 142 27.38 -34.19 -16.47
C GLU A 142 26.21 -33.56 -17.23
N GLU A 143 25.15 -34.32 -17.48
CA GLU A 143 23.92 -33.81 -18.11
C GLU A 143 23.24 -32.75 -17.24
N GLU A 144 23.11 -33.01 -15.94
CA GLU A 144 22.58 -32.04 -14.98
C GLU A 144 23.45 -30.76 -14.91
N ALA A 145 24.77 -30.89 -14.98
CA ALA A 145 25.69 -29.76 -15.02
C ALA A 145 25.54 -28.97 -16.32
N ARG A 146 25.39 -29.63 -17.47
CA ARG A 146 25.14 -28.97 -18.77
C ARG A 146 23.82 -28.20 -18.75
N TRP A 147 22.74 -28.81 -18.25
CA TRP A 147 21.44 -28.16 -18.10
C TRP A 147 21.52 -26.92 -17.19
N LYS A 148 22.17 -27.04 -16.02
CA LYS A 148 22.35 -25.91 -15.10
C LYS A 148 23.16 -24.78 -15.72
N ARG A 149 24.20 -25.09 -16.51
CA ARG A 149 24.99 -24.07 -17.23
C ARG A 149 24.14 -23.33 -18.28
N GLN A 150 23.30 -24.05 -19.03
CA GLN A 150 22.38 -23.42 -20.00
C GLN A 150 21.37 -22.51 -19.29
N ALA A 151 20.76 -22.99 -18.20
CA ALA A 151 19.81 -22.21 -17.41
C ALA A 151 20.46 -20.95 -16.80
N LEU A 152 21.72 -21.02 -16.37
CA LEU A 152 22.47 -19.85 -15.92
C LEU A 152 22.71 -18.86 -17.05
N ALA A 153 23.13 -19.33 -18.24
CA ALA A 153 23.34 -18.46 -19.39
C ALA A 153 22.06 -17.75 -19.85
N GLU A 154 20.90 -18.42 -19.78
CA GLU A 154 19.61 -17.80 -20.07
C GLU A 154 19.23 -16.72 -19.04
N ARG A 155 19.49 -16.98 -17.75
CA ARG A 155 19.28 -16.00 -16.69
C ARG A 155 20.19 -14.78 -16.86
N GLU A 156 21.46 -14.98 -17.19
CA GLU A 156 22.40 -13.89 -17.48
C GLU A 156 21.95 -13.04 -18.67
N ARG A 157 21.45 -13.66 -19.74
CA ARG A 157 20.87 -12.93 -20.88
C ARG A 157 19.66 -12.11 -20.47
N ALA A 158 18.75 -12.69 -19.68
CA ALA A 158 17.58 -11.98 -19.17
C ALA A 158 17.99 -10.78 -18.30
N CYS A 159 18.95 -10.96 -17.39
CA CYS A 159 19.51 -9.86 -16.59
C CYS A 159 20.09 -8.76 -17.48
N ALA A 160 20.90 -9.11 -18.49
CA ALA A 160 21.46 -8.14 -19.42
C ALA A 160 20.41 -7.38 -20.24
N GLU A 161 19.28 -8.02 -20.60
CA GLU A 161 18.16 -7.35 -21.23
C GLU A 161 17.44 -6.37 -20.30
N TRP A 162 17.26 -6.74 -19.03
CA TRP A 162 16.71 -5.84 -18.03
C TRP A 162 17.62 -4.65 -17.74
N ASP A 163 18.94 -4.85 -17.70
CA ASP A 163 19.90 -3.77 -17.56
C ASP A 163 19.84 -2.79 -18.75
N LYS A 164 19.70 -3.32 -19.97
CA LYS A 164 19.48 -2.48 -21.18
C LYS A 164 18.17 -1.70 -21.08
N LYS A 165 17.08 -2.32 -20.61
CA LYS A 165 15.79 -1.64 -20.41
C LYS A 165 15.90 -0.55 -19.35
N LEU A 166 16.54 -0.83 -18.21
CA LEU A 166 16.78 0.15 -17.14
C LEU A 166 17.66 1.32 -17.64
N ALA A 167 18.69 1.04 -18.43
CA ALA A 167 19.51 2.08 -19.03
C ALA A 167 18.69 2.99 -19.98
N ARG A 168 17.79 2.42 -20.79
CA ARG A 168 16.88 3.19 -21.64
C ARG A 168 15.92 4.06 -20.84
N VAL A 169 15.31 3.52 -19.78
CA VAL A 169 14.42 4.28 -18.89
C VAL A 169 15.17 5.46 -18.26
N ARG A 170 16.39 5.24 -17.76
CA ARG A 170 17.22 6.33 -17.20
C ARG A 170 17.56 7.44 -18.19
N ILE A 171 17.67 7.12 -19.48
CA ILE A 171 17.87 8.13 -20.52
C ILE A 171 16.58 8.93 -20.74
N LEU A 172 15.45 8.23 -20.88
CA LEU A 172 14.14 8.87 -21.03
C LEU A 172 13.82 9.80 -19.85
N ASP A 173 14.07 9.36 -18.61
CA ASP A 173 13.86 10.20 -17.42
C ASP A 173 14.70 11.49 -17.46
N ARG A 174 15.94 11.42 -17.98
CA ARG A 174 16.80 12.59 -18.13
C ARG A 174 16.27 13.52 -19.22
N ASP A 175 15.89 12.97 -20.37
CA ASP A 175 15.34 13.72 -21.50
C ASP A 175 14.03 14.42 -21.11
N GLU A 176 13.13 13.72 -20.41
CA GLU A 176 11.91 14.28 -19.84
C GLU A 176 12.22 15.40 -18.85
N GLY A 177 13.17 15.20 -17.94
CA GLY A 177 13.62 16.22 -17.00
C GLY A 177 14.16 17.48 -17.70
N GLU A 178 14.90 17.33 -18.80
CA GLU A 178 15.34 18.45 -19.63
C GLU A 178 14.19 19.17 -20.34
N LEU A 179 13.25 18.41 -20.91
CA LEU A 179 12.07 18.96 -21.57
C LEU A 179 11.21 19.76 -20.59
N SER A 180 10.94 19.22 -19.40
CA SER A 180 10.21 19.94 -18.34
C SER A 180 10.91 21.24 -17.97
N ARG A 181 12.24 21.24 -17.79
CA ARG A 181 13.00 22.47 -17.52
C ARG A 181 12.89 23.50 -18.64
N ARG A 182 12.93 23.06 -19.91
CA ARG A 182 12.76 23.96 -21.07
C ARG A 182 11.37 24.56 -21.11
N VAL A 183 10.33 23.77 -20.84
CA VAL A 183 8.94 24.25 -20.80
C VAL A 183 8.74 25.24 -19.66
N VAL A 184 9.23 24.95 -18.45
CA VAL A 184 9.15 25.87 -17.31
C VAL A 184 9.81 27.20 -17.62
N ARG A 185 11.03 27.21 -18.17
CA ARG A 185 11.71 28.46 -18.56
C ARG A 185 10.94 29.27 -19.60
N ARG A 186 10.32 28.60 -20.58
CA ARG A 186 9.47 29.27 -21.59
C ARG A 186 8.23 29.88 -20.95
N LEU A 187 7.62 29.16 -20.01
CA LEU A 187 6.46 29.65 -19.28
C LEU A 187 6.82 30.85 -18.41
N GLU A 188 7.93 30.79 -17.67
CA GLU A 188 8.46 31.91 -16.88
C GLU A 188 8.73 33.15 -17.74
N SER A 189 9.35 32.98 -18.91
CA SER A 189 9.58 34.07 -19.86
C SER A 189 8.26 34.67 -20.35
N ALA A 190 7.30 33.83 -20.76
CA ALA A 190 6.01 34.29 -21.24
C ALA A 190 5.19 35.00 -20.15
N SER A 191 5.25 34.51 -18.90
CA SER A 191 4.63 35.15 -17.74
C SER A 191 5.26 36.51 -17.45
N TYR A 192 6.58 36.64 -17.58
CA TYR A 192 7.27 37.92 -17.43
C TYR A 192 6.86 38.93 -18.51
N ASP A 193 6.86 38.51 -19.78
CA ASP A 193 6.45 39.35 -20.91
C ASP A 193 4.99 39.80 -20.76
N TYR A 194 4.12 38.89 -20.32
CA TYR A 194 2.73 39.20 -19.99
C TYR A 194 2.63 40.28 -18.91
N GLY A 195 3.38 40.15 -17.81
CA GLY A 195 3.38 41.13 -16.74
C GLY A 195 3.86 42.52 -17.18
N ILE A 196 4.85 42.59 -18.08
CA ILE A 196 5.27 43.86 -18.69
C ILE A 196 4.14 44.47 -19.52
N MET A 197 3.49 43.67 -20.36
CA MET A 197 2.40 44.15 -21.22
C MET A 197 1.19 44.60 -20.41
N GLU A 198 0.82 43.86 -19.37
CA GLU A 198 -0.23 44.25 -18.42
C GLU A 198 0.12 45.58 -17.73
N GLY A 199 1.36 45.73 -17.28
CA GLY A 199 1.85 46.99 -16.69
C GLY A 199 1.75 48.17 -17.66
N LYS A 200 2.12 47.96 -18.94
CA LYS A 200 1.99 48.99 -19.99
C LYS A 200 0.53 49.36 -20.23
N ILE A 201 -0.36 48.38 -20.40
CA ILE A 201 -1.80 48.59 -20.60
C ILE A 201 -2.37 49.40 -19.43
N ARG A 202 -2.13 48.95 -18.19
CA ARG A 202 -2.62 49.63 -16.99
C ARG A 202 -2.08 51.06 -16.86
N SER A 203 -0.80 51.29 -17.17
CA SER A 203 -0.24 52.64 -17.15
C SER A 203 -0.87 53.55 -18.21
N SER A 204 -1.19 53.02 -19.39
CA SER A 204 -1.86 53.76 -20.46
C SER A 204 -3.32 54.08 -20.12
N GLU A 205 -4.05 53.14 -19.52
CA GLU A 205 -5.42 53.35 -19.03
C GLU A 205 -5.47 54.48 -17.99
N ILE A 206 -4.54 54.46 -17.03
CA ILE A 206 -4.42 55.51 -16.02
C ILE A 206 -4.13 56.87 -16.69
N TYR A 207 -3.21 56.91 -17.65
CA TYR A 207 -2.90 58.13 -18.40
C TYR A 207 -4.14 58.68 -19.14
N PHE A 208 -4.85 57.83 -19.88
CA PHE A 208 -6.05 58.24 -20.62
C PHE A 208 -7.19 58.67 -19.69
N HIS A 209 -7.32 58.05 -18.51
CA HIS A 209 -8.28 58.47 -17.50
C HIS A 209 -8.02 59.90 -17.00
N PHE A 210 -6.76 60.24 -16.72
CA PHE A 210 -6.40 61.61 -16.33
C PHE A 210 -6.65 62.59 -17.47
N LEU A 211 -6.26 62.25 -18.69
CA LEU A 211 -6.49 63.08 -19.88
C LEU A 211 -8.00 63.30 -20.13
N HIS A 212 -8.82 62.28 -19.92
CA HIS A 212 -10.28 62.39 -20.02
C HIS A 212 -10.85 63.33 -18.95
N LYS A 213 -10.41 63.20 -17.69
CA LYS A 213 -10.81 64.11 -16.60
C LYS A 213 -10.41 65.55 -16.88
N ASP A 214 -9.19 65.79 -17.37
CA ASP A 214 -8.72 67.13 -17.72
C ASP A 214 -9.57 67.74 -18.83
N ASN A 215 -9.96 66.95 -19.83
CA ASN A 215 -10.86 67.38 -20.90
C ASN A 215 -12.27 67.74 -20.38
N ILE A 216 -12.82 66.95 -19.45
CA ILE A 216 -14.10 67.26 -18.80
C ILE A 216 -13.99 68.62 -18.08
N ILE A 217 -12.97 68.80 -17.25
CA ILE A 217 -12.74 70.05 -16.49
C ILE A 217 -12.56 71.23 -17.44
N ALA A 218 -11.80 71.07 -18.52
CA ALA A 218 -11.59 72.12 -19.52
C ALA A 218 -12.90 72.47 -20.25
N HIS A 219 -13.70 71.47 -20.60
CA HIS A 219 -15.00 71.66 -21.22
C HIS A 219 -15.98 72.38 -20.27
N GLU A 220 -16.05 71.97 -19.01
CA GLU A 220 -16.85 72.62 -17.97
C GLU A 220 -16.47 74.10 -17.80
N LYS A 221 -15.16 74.41 -17.79
CA LYS A 221 -14.67 75.80 -17.75
C LYS A 221 -15.13 76.60 -18.96
N LYS A 222 -15.07 76.01 -20.17
CA LYS A 222 -15.56 76.65 -21.40
C LYS A 222 -17.07 76.90 -21.33
N LEU A 223 -17.85 75.91 -20.90
CA LEU A 223 -19.29 76.05 -20.70
C LEU A 223 -19.64 77.12 -19.67
N ALA A 224 -18.92 77.17 -18.54
CA ALA A 224 -19.11 78.20 -17.53
C ALA A 224 -18.81 79.60 -18.09
N SER A 225 -17.76 79.74 -18.90
CA SER A 225 -17.45 80.99 -19.60
C SER A 225 -18.54 81.39 -20.59
N LEU A 226 -19.03 80.45 -21.39
CA LEU A 226 -20.11 80.67 -22.37
C LEU A 226 -21.43 81.04 -21.69
N ARG A 227 -21.77 80.37 -20.58
CA ARG A 227 -22.96 80.71 -19.78
C ARG A 227 -22.86 82.13 -19.21
N ARG A 228 -21.68 82.54 -18.74
CA ARG A 228 -21.44 83.93 -18.27
C ARG A 228 -21.59 84.95 -19.39
N SER A 229 -20.97 84.71 -20.56
CA SER A 229 -21.11 85.63 -21.70
C SER A 229 -22.55 85.71 -22.20
N HIS A 230 -23.24 84.58 -22.29
CA HIS A 230 -24.67 84.53 -22.63
C HIS A 230 -25.52 85.34 -21.64
N ALA A 231 -25.28 85.19 -20.33
CA ALA A 231 -25.98 85.97 -19.31
C ALA A 231 -25.73 87.49 -19.44
N ILE A 232 -24.49 87.90 -19.75
CA ILE A 232 -24.13 89.31 -19.99
C ILE A 232 -24.87 89.82 -21.24
N MET A 233 -24.79 89.11 -22.37
CA MET A 233 -25.51 89.48 -23.60
C MET A 233 -27.02 89.57 -23.37
N GLY A 234 -27.60 88.62 -22.62
CA GLY A 234 -29.01 88.66 -22.25
C GLY A 234 -29.40 89.93 -21.49
N LYS A 235 -28.56 90.39 -20.55
CA LYS A 235 -28.75 91.67 -19.85
C LYS A 235 -28.68 92.86 -20.80
N TYR A 236 -27.69 92.90 -21.70
CA TYR A 236 -27.56 93.98 -22.69
C TYR A 236 -28.75 94.04 -23.65
N VAL A 237 -29.18 92.88 -24.17
CA VAL A 237 -30.37 92.79 -25.04
C VAL A 237 -31.63 93.22 -24.28
N GLY A 238 -31.75 92.85 -23.01
CA GLY A 238 -32.82 93.33 -22.13
C GLY A 238 -32.82 94.85 -22.01
N GLY A 239 -31.68 95.45 -21.68
CA GLY A 239 -31.50 96.90 -21.60
C GLY A 239 -31.87 97.62 -22.90
N LEU A 240 -31.35 97.15 -24.04
CA LEU A 240 -31.69 97.70 -25.37
C LEU A 240 -33.19 97.63 -25.66
N LYS A 241 -33.87 96.53 -25.30
CA LYS A 241 -35.32 96.42 -25.46
C LYS A 241 -36.07 97.45 -24.63
N ASP A 242 -35.62 97.70 -23.40
CA ASP A 242 -36.24 98.67 -22.51
C ASP A 242 -35.99 100.11 -22.99
N GLU A 243 -34.78 100.41 -23.49
CA GLU A 243 -34.46 101.69 -24.14
C GLU A 243 -35.33 101.93 -25.38
N VAL A 244 -35.47 100.93 -26.27
CA VAL A 244 -36.34 101.04 -27.45
C VAL A 244 -37.79 101.27 -27.04
N ARG A 245 -38.29 100.58 -26.02
CA ARG A 245 -39.66 100.81 -25.50
C ARG A 245 -39.81 102.22 -24.93
N ALA A 246 -38.80 102.75 -24.22
CA ALA A 246 -38.82 104.10 -23.69
C ALA A 246 -38.82 105.15 -24.82
N LEU A 247 -38.00 104.96 -25.85
CA LEU A 247 -37.99 105.82 -27.05
C LEU A 247 -39.33 105.80 -27.78
N LEU A 248 -39.96 104.63 -27.93
CA LEU A 248 -41.29 104.51 -28.55
C LEU A 248 -42.36 105.22 -27.72
N ARG A 249 -42.30 105.14 -26.39
CA ARG A 249 -43.22 105.89 -25.49
C ARG A 249 -43.00 107.40 -25.62
N ALA A 250 -41.75 107.85 -25.53
CA ALA A 250 -41.42 109.27 -25.68
C ALA A 250 -41.82 109.82 -27.07
N ALA A 251 -41.64 109.04 -28.14
CA ALA A 251 -42.07 109.41 -29.48
C ALA A 251 -43.60 109.49 -29.59
N ALA A 252 -44.33 108.57 -28.95
CA ALA A 252 -45.79 108.62 -28.88
C ALA A 252 -46.30 109.84 -28.08
N GLU A 253 -45.61 110.22 -27.00
CA GLU A 253 -45.92 111.43 -26.21
C GLU A 253 -45.58 112.72 -26.97
N ALA A 254 -44.51 112.71 -27.77
CA ALA A 254 -44.08 113.85 -28.58
C ALA A 254 -44.91 114.03 -29.85
N GLN A 255 -45.68 113.03 -30.27
CA GLN A 255 -46.71 113.24 -31.29
C GLN A 255 -47.84 114.05 -30.67
N PRO A 256 -48.07 115.30 -31.11
CA PRO A 256 -49.20 116.08 -30.62
C PRO A 256 -50.48 115.31 -30.95
N SER A 257 -51.29 115.09 -29.92
CA SER A 257 -52.64 114.54 -30.00
C SER A 257 -53.47 115.26 -31.08
N SER A 258 -53.36 114.83 -32.33
CA SER A 258 -54.43 114.97 -33.31
C SER A 258 -55.40 113.84 -33.02
N GLU A 259 -56.34 114.14 -32.12
CA GLU A 259 -57.49 113.32 -31.80
C GLU A 259 -58.36 113.13 -33.06
N PRO A 260 -58.71 111.88 -33.43
CA PRO A 260 -60.05 111.64 -33.91
C PRO A 260 -60.76 110.59 -33.04
N PRO A 261 -62.10 110.68 -32.94
CA PRO A 261 -62.89 109.96 -31.94
C PRO A 261 -62.95 108.44 -32.20
N PRO A 262 -63.31 107.64 -31.18
CA PRO A 262 -63.33 106.19 -31.27
C PRO A 262 -64.52 105.69 -32.10
N SER A 263 -64.25 105.15 -33.30
CA SER A 263 -65.22 104.32 -34.03
C SER A 263 -65.09 102.87 -33.59
N SER A 264 -66.11 102.41 -32.88
CA SER A 264 -66.38 101.01 -32.57
C SER A 264 -66.53 100.17 -33.83
N GLU A 265 -65.59 99.26 -34.13
CA GLU A 265 -65.84 98.18 -35.10
C GLU A 265 -65.04 96.91 -34.81
N ARG A 266 -65.63 96.09 -33.93
CA ARG A 266 -66.01 94.68 -34.18
C ARG A 266 -65.33 93.99 -35.40
N ARG A 267 -64.44 93.02 -35.12
CA ARG A 267 -64.17 91.76 -35.88
C ARG A 267 -63.27 90.91 -34.96
N ARG A 268 -63.71 89.84 -34.27
CA ARG A 268 -64.29 88.56 -34.75
C ARG A 268 -63.67 88.11 -36.07
N SER A 269 -62.70 87.21 -35.96
CA SER A 269 -62.41 86.04 -36.80
C SER A 269 -61.14 85.39 -36.23
N ALA A 270 -61.20 84.15 -35.74
CA ALA A 270 -60.98 82.91 -36.52
C ALA A 270 -59.45 82.71 -36.74
N GLU A 271 -58.82 81.56 -36.64
CA GLU A 271 -59.17 80.15 -36.53
C GLU A 271 -57.86 79.40 -36.90
N SER A 272 -57.68 78.19 -36.39
CA SER A 272 -56.81 77.13 -36.95
C SER A 272 -55.28 77.28 -36.95
N SER A 273 -54.63 76.32 -36.28
CA SER A 273 -53.64 75.37 -36.83
C SER A 273 -52.98 74.70 -35.60
N GLU A 274 -53.45 73.56 -35.11
CA GLU A 274 -53.10 72.21 -35.61
C GLU A 274 -51.64 72.11 -36.11
N GLY A 275 -50.89 71.25 -35.44
CA GLY A 275 -49.47 70.99 -35.66
C GLY A 275 -48.94 69.97 -34.65
N GLN A 276 -49.56 68.80 -34.64
CA GLN A 276 -48.92 67.57 -34.17
C GLN A 276 -47.70 67.31 -35.05
N GLU A 277 -46.51 67.19 -34.47
CA GLU A 277 -45.56 66.17 -34.92
C GLU A 277 -45.00 65.45 -33.70
N ALA A 278 -45.48 64.22 -33.55
CA ALA A 278 -44.78 63.19 -32.84
C ALA A 278 -43.58 62.78 -33.69
N GLU A 279 -42.36 62.95 -33.16
CA GLU A 279 -41.23 62.16 -33.63
C GLU A 279 -40.77 61.25 -32.49
N ALA A 280 -41.35 60.06 -32.50
CA ALA A 280 -40.77 58.88 -31.90
C ALA A 280 -39.65 58.39 -32.82
N GLY A 281 -38.40 58.58 -32.40
CA GLY A 281 -37.24 57.82 -32.87
C GLY A 281 -36.37 57.52 -31.65
N GLY A 282 -36.21 56.29 -31.18
CA GLY A 282 -36.03 55.07 -31.95
C GLY A 282 -34.57 54.94 -32.37
N GLY A 283 -33.68 54.66 -31.42
CA GLY A 283 -32.26 54.41 -31.66
C GLY A 283 -31.60 53.91 -30.38
N ALA A 284 -31.83 52.65 -30.02
CA ALA A 284 -30.96 51.54 -30.41
C ALA A 284 -29.62 51.56 -29.66
N ALA A 285 -29.59 50.70 -28.64
CA ALA A 285 -28.46 49.94 -28.15
C ALA A 285 -27.10 50.15 -28.85
N SER A 286 -26.11 50.58 -28.07
CA SER A 286 -24.78 49.97 -28.07
C SER A 286 -24.28 49.97 -26.62
N SER A 287 -24.75 49.03 -25.82
CA SER A 287 -23.89 47.92 -25.36
C SER A 287 -22.67 47.66 -26.24
N SER A 288 -21.50 47.96 -25.69
CA SER A 288 -20.30 47.10 -25.62
C SER A 288 -19.02 47.94 -25.75
N PRO A 289 -17.87 47.46 -25.26
CA PRO A 289 -17.61 46.57 -24.13
C PRO A 289 -16.98 47.30 -22.93
#